data_AF-A0A962LWK9-F1
#
_entry.id   AF-A0A962LWK9-F1
#
_cell.length_a   1.000
_cell.length_b   1.000
_cell.length_c   1.000
_cell.angle_alpha   90.00
_cell.angle_beta   90.00
_cell.angle_gamma   90.00
#
_symmetry.space_group_name_H-M   'P 1'
#
loop_
_entity.id
_entity.type
_entity.pdbx_description
1 polymer ?
#
loop_
_entity_poly.entity_id
_entity_poly.type
_entity_poly.pdbx_seq_one_letter_code
_entity_poly.pdbx_strand_id
1 'polypeptide(L)'
;PTLFCHRLETDESGRVVDYKLRQKDPKRASVQALHSLNYRVIAAGDSYNDTTMLGEADVGFLIHAPQNVIDEFPQFQSVANLEELKAGFIAASNRNLTL
;
A
#
# COMPACT_ATOMS: atom_id res chain seq x y z
N PRO A 1 15.28 4.28 -0.11
CA PRO A 1 13.96 3.63 -0.14
C PRO A 1 13.79 2.77 -1.39
N THR A 2 13.33 1.53 -1.23
CA THR A 2 12.99 0.66 -2.37
C THR A 2 11.61 1.04 -2.89
N LEU A 3 11.50 1.36 -4.18
CA LEU A 3 10.26 1.78 -4.82
C LEU A 3 9.90 0.82 -5.96
N PHE A 4 8.67 0.32 -5.94
CA PHE A 4 8.11 -0.49 -7.00
C PHE A 4 7.05 0.32 -7.75
N CYS A 5 7.47 1.09 -8.74
CA CYS A 5 6.58 1.95 -9.54
C CYS A 5 6.41 1.48 -10.99
N HIS A 6 5.57 2.19 -11.73
CA HIS A 6 5.62 2.27 -13.19
C HIS A 6 6.84 3.06 -13.64
N ARG A 7 7.13 3.07 -14.95
CA ARG A 7 8.25 3.82 -15.51
C ARG A 7 7.72 4.95 -16.38
N LEU A 8 8.39 6.09 -16.35
CA LEU A 8 8.21 7.14 -17.34
C LEU A 8 9.20 6.90 -18.48
N GLU A 9 8.79 7.23 -19.69
CA GLU A 9 9.67 7.26 -20.86
C GLU A 9 10.00 8.71 -21.20
N THR A 10 11.27 8.99 -21.43
CA THR A 10 11.78 10.33 -21.72
C THR A 10 12.48 10.38 -23.06
N ASP A 11 12.33 11.47 -23.78
CA ASP A 11 13.12 11.74 -24.99
C ASP A 11 14.56 12.21 -24.65
N GLU A 12 15.37 12.44 -25.68
CA GLU A 12 16.76 12.90 -25.55
C GLU A 12 16.89 14.27 -24.88
N SER A 13 15.82 15.07 -24.87
CA SER A 13 15.76 16.37 -24.20
C SER A 13 15.33 16.27 -22.73
N GLY A 14 15.04 15.05 -22.26
CA GLY A 14 14.61 14.77 -20.89
C GLY A 14 13.13 15.07 -20.63
N ARG A 15 12.31 15.24 -21.68
CA ARG A 15 10.87 15.45 -21.53
C ARG A 15 10.16 14.11 -21.37
N VAL A 16 9.19 14.03 -20.47
CA VAL A 16 8.30 12.87 -20.35
C VAL A 16 7.41 12.80 -21.57
N VAL A 17 7.53 11.72 -22.34
CA VAL A 17 6.79 11.51 -23.58
C VAL A 17 5.80 10.35 -23.48
N ASP A 18 6.02 9.40 -22.58
CA ASP A 18 5.12 8.28 -22.34
C ASP A 18 5.32 7.67 -20.94
N TYR A 19 4.58 6.61 -20.63
CA TYR A 19 4.74 5.78 -19.45
C TYR A 19 4.54 4.29 -19.76
N LYS A 20 5.21 3.45 -18.97
CA LYS A 20 5.11 2.00 -19.06
C LYS A 20 4.61 1.42 -17.75
N LEU A 21 3.42 0.80 -17.83
CA LEU A 21 2.89 0.00 -16.73
C LEU A 21 3.82 -1.19 -16.47
N ARG A 22 4.08 -1.47 -15.18
CA ARG A 22 5.01 -2.54 -14.78
C ARG A 22 4.39 -3.92 -15.00
N GLN A 23 3.18 -4.09 -14.52
CA GLN A 23 2.37 -5.31 -14.60
C GLN A 23 0.93 -5.00 -14.17
N LYS A 24 0.00 -5.92 -14.41
CA LYS A 24 -1.37 -5.86 -13.90
C LYS A 24 -1.38 -6.03 -12.39
N ASP A 25 -2.27 -5.30 -11.70
CA ASP A 25 -2.45 -5.31 -10.24
C ASP A 25 -1.11 -5.27 -9.46
N PRO A 26 -0.28 -4.25 -9.73
CA PRO A 26 1.13 -4.25 -9.34
C PRO A 26 1.32 -4.19 -7.82
N LYS A 27 0.39 -3.60 -7.07
CA LYS A 27 0.48 -3.48 -5.61
C LYS A 27 0.20 -4.83 -4.94
N ARG A 28 -0.88 -5.51 -5.34
CA ARG A 28 -1.19 -6.87 -4.88
C ARG A 28 -0.07 -7.86 -5.21
N ALA A 29 0.43 -7.83 -6.45
CA ALA A 29 1.52 -8.71 -6.87
C ALA A 29 2.81 -8.49 -6.06
N SER A 30 3.08 -7.26 -5.60
CA SER A 30 4.21 -7.00 -4.69
C SER A 30 4.00 -7.67 -3.34
N VAL A 31 2.80 -7.64 -2.77
CA VAL A 31 2.48 -8.31 -1.50
C VAL A 31 2.65 -9.83 -1.65
N GLN A 32 2.12 -10.42 -2.72
CA GLN A 32 2.29 -11.85 -3.03
C GLN A 32 3.76 -12.26 -3.15
N ALA A 33 4.59 -11.42 -3.76
CA ALA A 33 6.03 -11.66 -3.86
C ALA A 33 6.75 -11.55 -2.51
N LEU A 34 6.31 -10.67 -1.60
CA LEU A 34 6.84 -10.62 -0.24
C LEU A 34 6.40 -11.85 0.58
N HIS A 35 5.15 -12.27 0.41
CA HIS A 35 4.63 -13.50 1.02
C HIS A 35 5.35 -14.75 0.55
N SER A 36 5.71 -14.86 -0.73
CA SER A 36 6.48 -16.00 -1.25
C SER A 36 7.89 -16.10 -0.65
N LEU A 37 8.38 -15.02 -0.04
CA LEU A 37 9.62 -14.94 0.73
C LEU A 37 9.41 -15.09 2.24
N ASN A 38 8.22 -15.51 2.68
CA ASN A 38 7.82 -15.67 4.09
C ASN A 38 7.85 -14.38 4.91
N TYR A 39 7.69 -13.21 4.28
CA TYR A 39 7.45 -11.97 5.02
C TYR A 39 6.00 -11.87 5.47
N ARG A 40 5.80 -11.26 6.64
CA ARG A 40 4.51 -10.72 7.05
C ARG A 40 4.39 -9.27 6.59
N VAL A 41 3.27 -8.91 5.99
CA VAL A 41 3.04 -7.62 5.35
C VAL A 41 1.93 -6.87 6.07
N ILE A 42 2.25 -5.67 6.57
CA ILE A 42 1.27 -4.67 7.01
C ILE A 42 1.27 -3.57 5.96
N ALA A 43 0.11 -3.24 5.41
CA ALA A 43 -0.04 -2.28 4.33
C ALA A 43 -1.00 -1.15 4.72
N ALA A 44 -0.75 0.04 4.16
CA ALA A 44 -1.61 1.21 4.30
C ALA A 44 -1.85 1.84 2.93
N GLY A 45 -3.07 2.29 2.69
CA GLY A 45 -3.49 2.93 1.45
C GLY A 45 -4.62 3.92 1.72
N ASP A 46 -4.98 4.73 0.73
CA ASP A 46 -5.94 5.83 0.89
C ASP A 46 -7.09 5.76 -0.11
N SER A 47 -7.05 4.85 -1.07
CA SER A 47 -8.03 4.86 -2.16
C SER A 47 -8.44 3.46 -2.64
N TYR A 48 -9.45 3.42 -3.52
CA TYR A 48 -9.91 2.18 -4.16
C TYR A 48 -8.78 1.39 -4.82
N ASN A 49 -7.76 2.06 -5.38
CA ASN A 49 -6.67 1.38 -6.09
C ASN A 49 -5.68 0.65 -5.15
N ASP A 50 -5.84 0.81 -3.84
CA ASP A 50 -5.07 0.11 -2.80
C ASP A 50 -5.79 -1.14 -2.28
N THR A 51 -7.10 -1.26 -2.49
CA THR A 51 -7.93 -2.26 -1.82
C THR A 51 -7.48 -3.70 -2.11
N THR A 52 -6.98 -3.98 -3.32
CA THR A 52 -6.41 -5.30 -3.67
C THR A 52 -5.10 -5.59 -2.94
N MET A 53 -4.28 -4.57 -2.68
CA MET A 53 -3.06 -4.68 -1.86
C MET A 53 -3.40 -4.88 -0.39
N LEU A 54 -4.35 -4.09 0.12
CA LEU A 54 -4.79 -4.15 1.52
C LEU A 54 -5.45 -5.49 1.83
N GLY A 55 -6.24 -6.02 0.90
CA GLY A 55 -6.89 -7.32 1.04
C GLY A 55 -5.95 -8.52 0.88
N GLU A 56 -4.80 -8.34 0.22
CA GLU A 56 -3.75 -9.36 0.13
C GLU A 56 -2.80 -9.32 1.32
N ALA A 57 -2.60 -8.17 1.96
CA ALA A 57 -1.72 -8.03 3.13
C ALA A 57 -2.27 -8.79 4.36
N ASP A 58 -1.38 -9.10 5.32
CA ASP A 58 -1.79 -9.72 6.59
C ASP A 58 -2.62 -8.76 7.45
N VAL A 59 -2.34 -7.46 7.35
CA VAL A 59 -3.15 -6.38 7.94
C VAL A 59 -3.17 -5.18 6.99
N GLY A 60 -4.37 -4.67 6.70
CA GLY A 60 -4.59 -3.50 5.85
C GLY A 60 -5.20 -2.32 6.63
N PHE A 61 -4.62 -1.13 6.45
CA PHE A 61 -5.12 0.12 6.99
C PHE A 61 -5.56 1.07 5.87
N LEU A 62 -6.67 1.77 6.10
CA LEU A 62 -7.04 2.96 5.33
C LEU A 62 -6.53 4.20 6.06
N ILE A 63 -5.76 5.05 5.40
CA ILE A 63 -5.32 6.34 5.94
C ILE A 63 -5.79 7.47 5.03
N HIS A 64 -6.47 8.47 5.61
CA HIS A 64 -7.05 9.59 4.85
C HIS A 64 -7.98 9.16 3.70
N ALA A 65 -8.57 7.98 3.80
CA ALA A 65 -9.43 7.47 2.73
C ALA A 65 -10.75 8.25 2.67
N PRO A 66 -11.31 8.47 1.47
CA PRO A 66 -12.66 9.02 1.30
C PRO A 66 -13.71 8.16 2.02
N GLN A 67 -14.76 8.79 2.55
CA GLN A 67 -15.78 8.10 3.35
C GLN A 67 -16.41 6.92 2.61
N ASN A 68 -16.67 7.05 1.31
CA ASN A 68 -17.24 5.96 0.52
C ASN A 68 -16.31 4.72 0.44
N VAL A 69 -14.99 4.92 0.42
CA VAL A 69 -14.03 3.80 0.49
C VAL A 69 -14.10 3.14 1.87
N ILE A 70 -14.18 3.93 2.94
CA ILE A 70 -14.28 3.40 4.30
C ILE A 70 -15.56 2.57 4.46
N ASP A 71 -16.68 3.09 3.96
CA ASP A 71 -17.99 2.43 4.05
C ASP A 71 -18.05 1.12 3.25
N GLU A 72 -17.39 1.06 2.08
CA GLU A 72 -17.37 -0.14 1.22
C GLU A 72 -16.36 -1.20 1.68
N PHE A 73 -15.30 -0.80 2.39
CA PHE A 73 -14.25 -1.69 2.89
C PHE A 73 -14.11 -1.65 4.42
N PRO A 74 -15.18 -1.94 5.19
CA PRO A 74 -15.17 -1.83 6.66
C PRO A 74 -14.24 -2.83 7.35
N GLN A 75 -13.73 -3.83 6.62
CA GLN A 75 -12.72 -4.76 7.12
C GLN A 75 -11.34 -4.12 7.34
N PHE A 76 -11.06 -2.97 6.71
CA PHE A 76 -9.81 -2.24 6.92
C PHE A 76 -9.99 -1.20 8.02
N GLN A 77 -9.08 -1.19 8.99
CA GLN A 77 -9.10 -0.14 10.01
C GLN A 77 -8.78 1.21 9.35
N SER A 78 -9.68 2.18 9.49
CA SER A 78 -9.45 3.56 9.06
C SER A 78 -8.78 4.37 10.16
N VAL A 79 -7.77 5.16 9.81
CA VAL A 79 -7.05 6.08 10.70
C VAL A 79 -6.97 7.48 10.09
N ALA A 80 -7.01 8.50 10.95
CA ALA A 80 -7.14 9.89 10.53
C ALA A 80 -5.79 10.60 10.31
N ASN A 81 -4.68 10.03 10.79
CA ASN A 81 -3.36 10.66 10.71
C ASN A 81 -2.21 9.65 10.85
N LEU A 82 -0.99 10.14 10.66
CA LEU A 82 0.22 9.33 10.75
C LEU A 82 0.51 8.79 12.16
N GLU A 83 0.12 9.49 13.22
CA GLU A 83 0.35 9.01 14.60
C GLU A 83 -0.54 7.80 14.92
N GLU A 84 -1.81 7.86 14.54
CA GLU A 84 -2.72 6.72 14.62
C GLU A 84 -2.25 5.55 13.74
N LEU A 85 -1.72 5.84 12.54
CA LEU A 85 -1.15 4.80 11.69
C LEU A 85 0.06 4.13 12.33
N LYS A 86 0.99 4.89 12.93
CA LYS A 86 2.14 4.32 13.65
C LYS A 86 1.68 3.42 14.80
N ALA A 87 0.72 3.88 15.60
CA ALA A 87 0.13 3.08 16.68
C ALA A 87 -0.53 1.80 16.13
N GLY A 88 -1.25 1.89 15.01
CA GLY A 88 -1.84 0.75 14.30
C GLY A 88 -0.78 -0.26 13.84
N PHE A 89 0.34 0.21 13.26
CA PHE A 89 1.45 -0.66 12.86
C PHE A 89 2.14 -1.35 14.04
N ILE A 90 2.28 -0.67 15.18
CA ILE A 90 2.80 -1.28 16.41
C ILE A 90 1.85 -2.37 16.90
N ALA A 91 0.56 -2.07 17.02
CA ALA A 91 -0.46 -3.03 17.46
C ALA A 91 -0.58 -4.23 16.51
N ALA A 92 -0.44 -3.98 15.20
CA ALA A 92 -0.47 -5.02 14.18
C ALA A 92 0.83 -5.81 14.11
N SER A 93 1.94 -5.42 14.75
CA SER A 93 3.24 -6.10 14.61
C SER A 93 3.34 -7.31 15.54
N ASN A 94 3.91 -8.42 15.03
CA ASN A 94 4.26 -9.59 15.87
C ASN A 94 5.57 -9.39 16.67
N ARG A 95 6.05 -8.15 16.76
CA ARG A 95 7.28 -7.75 17.46
C ARG A 95 6.91 -6.73 18.53
N ASN A 96 7.66 -6.71 19.62
CA ASN A 96 7.53 -5.69 20.65
C ASN A 96 8.17 -4.38 20.15
N LEU A 97 7.32 -3.44 19.73
CA LEU A 97 7.73 -2.13 19.23
C LEU A 97 7.21 -1.03 20.17
N THR A 98 7.93 0.09 20.21
CA THR A 98 7.52 1.32 20.91
C THR A 98 7.42 2.46 19.90
N LEU A 99 6.64 3.50 20.25
CA LEU A 99 6.51 4.71 19.45
C LEU A 99 7.72 5.65 19.65
#